data_AF-A0A529X050-F1
#
_entry.id   AF-A0A529X050-F1
#
_cell.length_a   1.000
_cell.length_b   1.000
_cell.length_c   1.000
_cell.angle_alpha   90.00
_cell.angle_beta   90.00
_cell.angle_gamma   90.00
#
_symmetry.space_group_name_H-M   'P 1'
#
loop_
_entity.id
_entity.type
_entity.pdbx_description
1 polymer ?
#
loop_
_entity_poly.entity_id
_entity_poly.type
_entity_poly.pdbx_seq_one_letter_code
_entity_poly.pdbx_strand_id
1 'polypeptide(L)'
;LFAFTVSAIMAGIAGALYVPQVGIINPGEFDPANSIEVVIWTAVGGRGTIVGPIIGALLVNAGKSWFTGVLPEFWLFALGGLFVAVTLLLPKGIVGMWDGWRGRAKALRAASLAAEAGADPEMPQPKIVRSAAQTPGAWSTTGSEPQPAE
;
A
#
# COMPACT_ATOMS: atom_id res chain seq x y z
N LEU A 1 -7.79 0.43 14.87
CA LEU A 1 -7.84 -0.86 15.59
C LEU A 1 -8.35 -1.99 14.70
N PHE A 2 -9.55 -1.91 14.13
CA PHE A 2 -10.11 -2.97 13.26
C PHE A 2 -9.16 -3.43 12.13
N ALA A 3 -8.66 -2.51 11.31
CA ALA A 3 -7.72 -2.85 10.21
C ALA A 3 -6.43 -3.51 10.72
N PHE A 4 -5.94 -3.08 11.88
CA PHE A 4 -4.76 -3.67 12.52
C PHE A 4 -5.05 -5.11 13.00
N THR A 5 -6.18 -5.33 13.68
CA THR A 5 -6.61 -6.66 14.13
C THR A 5 -6.78 -7.62 12.96
N VAL A 6 -7.42 -7.18 11.87
CA VAL A 6 -7.58 -8.00 10.65
C VAL A 6 -6.21 -8.34 10.05
N SER A 7 -5.30 -7.37 9.95
CA SER A 7 -3.94 -7.64 9.44
C SER A 7 -3.16 -8.62 10.33
N ALA A 8 -3.31 -8.53 11.65
CA ALA A 8 -2.67 -9.44 12.59
C ALA A 8 -3.22 -10.87 12.46
N ILE A 9 -4.53 -11.02 12.28
CA ILE A 9 -5.15 -12.34 12.01
C ILE A 9 -4.59 -12.93 10.71
N MET A 10 -4.53 -12.15 9.63
CA MET A 10 -3.97 -12.61 8.36
C MET A 10 -2.50 -13.01 8.47
N ALA A 11 -1.69 -12.22 9.17
CA ALA A 11 -0.28 -12.53 9.43
C ALA A 11 -0.13 -13.83 10.26
N GLY A 12 -0.98 -14.01 11.28
CA GLY A 12 -1.00 -15.22 12.10
C GLY A 12 -1.38 -16.47 11.30
N ILE A 13 -2.41 -16.39 10.45
CA ILE A 13 -2.81 -17.50 9.58
C ILE A 13 -1.71 -17.83 8.58
N ALA A 14 -1.08 -16.82 7.97
CA ALA A 14 0.03 -17.02 7.04
C ALA A 14 1.21 -17.74 7.72
N GLY A 15 1.58 -17.35 8.93
CA GLY A 15 2.61 -18.03 9.71
C GLY A 15 2.24 -19.46 10.09
N ALA A 16 0.99 -19.70 10.50
CA ALA A 16 0.52 -21.04 10.84
C ALA A 16 0.52 -22.00 9.64
N LEU A 17 0.20 -21.50 8.44
CA LEU A 17 0.26 -22.26 7.19
C LEU A 17 1.70 -22.48 6.70
N TYR A 18 2.63 -21.59 7.06
CA TYR A 18 4.03 -21.72 6.69
C TYR A 18 4.72 -22.90 7.41
N VAL A 19 4.39 -23.17 8.69
CA VAL A 19 4.98 -24.27 9.47
C VAL A 19 4.87 -25.65 8.81
N PRO A 20 3.67 -26.14 8.41
CA PRO A 20 3.56 -27.42 7.71
C PRO A 20 4.13 -27.40 6.30
N GLN A 21 4.25 -26.22 5.67
CA GLN A 21 4.83 -26.08 4.33
C GLN A 21 6.34 -26.34 4.32
N VAL A 22 7.09 -25.83 5.30
CA VAL A 22 8.53 -26.11 5.42
C VAL A 22 8.82 -27.53 5.93
N GLY A 23 7.90 -28.12 6.72
CA GLY A 23 7.85 -29.56 7.03
C GLY A 23 9.00 -30.12 7.89
N ILE A 24 10.09 -29.37 8.06
CA ILE A 24 11.27 -29.73 8.84
C ILE A 24 11.65 -28.53 9.70
N ILE A 25 11.98 -28.78 10.98
CA ILE A 25 12.50 -27.73 11.86
C ILE A 25 13.94 -27.45 11.41
N ASN A 26 14.11 -26.40 10.60
CA ASN A 26 15.42 -25.90 10.21
C ASN A 26 15.66 -24.55 10.92
N PRO A 27 16.67 -24.44 11.80
CA PRO A 27 16.97 -23.18 12.50
C PRO A 27 17.30 -22.02 11.55
N GLY A 28 17.68 -22.31 10.29
CA GLY A 28 17.89 -21.30 9.25
C GLY A 28 16.63 -20.55 8.83
N GLU A 29 15.44 -21.09 9.04
CA GLU A 29 14.20 -20.37 8.69
C GLU A 29 13.91 -19.19 9.63
N PHE A 30 14.53 -19.18 10.81
CA PHE A 30 14.48 -18.09 11.78
C PHE A 30 15.56 -17.02 11.56
N ASP A 31 16.34 -17.11 10.48
CA ASP A 31 17.36 -16.12 10.16
C ASP A 31 16.72 -14.73 9.91
N PRO A 32 17.27 -13.64 10.47
CA PRO A 32 16.82 -12.27 10.20
C PRO A 32 16.70 -11.94 8.70
N ALA A 33 17.51 -12.57 7.84
CA ALA A 33 17.48 -12.37 6.41
C ALA A 33 16.09 -12.65 5.79
N ASN A 34 15.38 -13.68 6.25
CA ASN A 34 14.04 -14.03 5.76
C ASN A 34 13.03 -12.90 6.04
N SER A 35 13.11 -12.28 7.21
CA SER A 35 12.22 -11.17 7.57
C SER A 35 12.50 -9.91 6.73
N ILE A 36 13.77 -9.63 6.46
CA ILE A 36 14.20 -8.51 5.61
C ILE A 36 13.72 -8.74 4.17
N GLU A 37 13.79 -9.97 3.68
CA GLU A 37 13.35 -10.31 2.33
C GLU A 37 11.86 -9.96 2.10
N VAL A 38 10.99 -10.25 3.06
CA VAL A 38 9.56 -9.89 3.00
C VAL A 38 9.34 -8.37 2.95
N VAL A 39 10.16 -7.60 3.68
CA VAL A 39 10.14 -6.12 3.62
C VAL A 39 10.57 -5.63 2.24
N ILE A 40 11.58 -6.26 1.64
CA ILE A 40 12.06 -5.92 0.30
C ILE A 40 11.00 -6.20 -0.75
N TRP A 41 10.31 -7.34 -0.69
CA TRP A 41 9.19 -7.64 -1.61
C TRP A 41 8.16 -6.51 -1.60
N THR A 42 7.82 -6.02 -0.40
CA THR A 42 6.88 -4.91 -0.21
C THR A 42 7.45 -3.58 -0.71
N ALA A 43 8.73 -3.30 -0.47
CA ALA A 43 9.39 -2.06 -0.89
C ALA A 43 9.53 -1.98 -2.42
N VAL A 44 9.99 -3.07 -3.05
CA VAL A 44 10.16 -3.21 -4.51
C VAL A 44 8.82 -3.08 -5.20
N GLY A 45 7.83 -3.83 -4.72
CA GLY A 45 6.48 -3.83 -5.27
C GLY A 45 5.73 -2.50 -5.06
N GLY A 46 5.91 -1.89 -3.89
CA GLY A 46 5.23 -0.68 -3.44
C GLY A 46 4.21 -0.97 -2.34
N ARG A 47 4.25 -0.17 -1.26
CA ARG A 47 3.40 -0.25 -0.05
C ARG A 47 1.96 0.27 -0.22
N GLY A 48 1.56 0.67 -1.43
CA GLY A 48 0.27 1.32 -1.69
C GLY A 48 -0.88 0.37 -2.01
N THR A 49 -0.59 -0.88 -2.38
CA THR A 49 -1.58 -1.88 -2.80
C THR A 49 -1.16 -3.28 -2.35
N ILE A 50 -2.11 -4.23 -2.34
CA ILE A 50 -1.82 -5.66 -2.09
C ILE A 50 -1.07 -6.30 -3.28
N VAL A 51 -1.29 -5.79 -4.49
CA VAL A 51 -0.67 -6.31 -5.72
C VAL A 51 0.82 -5.98 -5.80
N GLY A 52 1.25 -4.83 -5.25
CA GLY A 52 2.65 -4.44 -5.19
C GLY A 52 3.53 -5.53 -4.59
N PRO A 53 3.35 -5.90 -3.31
CA PRO A 53 4.14 -6.92 -2.65
C PRO A 53 4.17 -8.27 -3.38
N ILE A 54 3.09 -8.67 -4.06
CA ILE A 54 3.05 -9.90 -4.86
C ILE A 54 4.02 -9.81 -6.04
N ILE A 55 4.00 -8.69 -6.79
CA ILE A 55 4.92 -8.46 -7.91
C ILE A 55 6.37 -8.37 -7.40
N GLY A 56 6.58 -7.68 -6.28
CA GLY A 56 7.90 -7.58 -5.66
C GLY A 56 8.44 -8.93 -5.21
N ALA A 57 7.59 -9.78 -4.62
CA ALA A 57 7.96 -11.14 -4.21
C ALA A 57 8.39 -11.99 -5.40
N LEU A 58 7.67 -11.92 -6.52
CA LEU A 58 8.01 -12.64 -7.75
C LEU A 58 9.35 -12.16 -8.34
N LEU A 59 9.55 -10.84 -8.44
CA LEU A 59 10.79 -10.27 -8.99
C LEU A 59 12.00 -10.61 -8.14
N VAL A 60 11.89 -10.44 -6.82
CA VAL A 60 12.99 -10.71 -5.90
C VAL A 60 13.27 -12.20 -5.81
N ASN A 61 12.26 -13.08 -5.80
CA ASN A 61 12.50 -14.53 -5.86
C ASN A 61 13.12 -14.98 -7.18
N ALA A 62 12.71 -14.39 -8.32
CA ALA A 62 13.36 -14.67 -9.59
C ALA A 62 14.84 -14.24 -9.57
N GLY A 63 15.13 -13.06 -9.03
CA GLY A 63 16.49 -12.60 -8.78
C GLY A 63 17.27 -13.52 -7.85
N LYS A 64 16.63 -13.99 -6.76
CA LYS A 64 17.19 -14.95 -5.79
C LYS A 64 17.61 -16.21 -6.49
N SER A 65 16.68 -16.84 -7.21
CA SER A 65 16.92 -18.10 -7.92
C SER A 65 18.08 -17.99 -8.91
N TRP A 66 18.22 -16.86 -9.61
CA TRP A 66 19.33 -16.61 -10.52
C TRP A 66 20.66 -16.37 -9.79
N PHE A 67 20.69 -15.51 -8.76
CA PHE A 67 21.91 -15.19 -8.01
C PHE A 67 22.42 -16.37 -7.19
N THR A 68 21.53 -17.14 -6.55
CA THR A 68 21.91 -18.34 -5.77
C THR A 68 22.49 -19.44 -6.66
N GLY A 69 22.25 -19.39 -7.97
CA GLY A 69 22.85 -20.31 -8.93
C GLY A 69 24.30 -19.99 -9.31
N VAL A 70 24.76 -18.76 -9.10
CA VAL A 70 26.10 -18.30 -9.54
C VAL A 70 27.00 -17.93 -8.37
N LEU A 71 26.48 -17.21 -7.36
CA LEU A 71 27.24 -16.71 -6.21
C LEU A 71 26.35 -16.61 -4.95
N PRO A 72 26.15 -17.72 -4.21
CA PRO A 72 25.27 -17.75 -3.04
C PRO A 72 25.74 -16.83 -1.89
N GLU A 73 27.05 -16.62 -1.72
CA GLU A 73 27.58 -15.78 -0.63
C GLU A 73 27.34 -14.28 -0.88
N PHE A 74 27.24 -13.87 -2.15
CA PHE A 74 26.99 -12.47 -2.52
C PHE A 74 25.52 -12.08 -2.49
N TRP A 75 24.60 -13.05 -2.36
CA TRP A 75 23.16 -12.78 -2.37
C TRP A 75 22.75 -11.79 -1.27
N LEU A 76 23.25 -11.94 -0.04
CA LEU A 76 22.92 -11.04 1.07
C LEU A 76 23.40 -9.59 0.81
N PHE A 77 24.57 -9.43 0.20
CA PHE A 77 25.08 -8.12 -0.22
C PHE A 77 24.23 -7.53 -1.35
N ALA A 78 23.85 -8.33 -2.35
CA ALA A 78 22.96 -7.92 -3.43
C ALA A 78 21.57 -7.54 -2.90
N LEU A 79 21.04 -8.29 -1.93
CA LEU A 79 19.74 -8.08 -1.30
C LEU A 79 19.74 -6.80 -0.44
N GLY A 80 20.79 -6.55 0.33
CA GLY A 80 20.98 -5.28 1.05
C GLY A 80 21.17 -4.09 0.11
N GLY A 81 21.96 -4.25 -0.95
CA GLY A 81 22.12 -3.23 -2.00
C GLY A 81 20.81 -2.93 -2.72
N LEU A 82 20.02 -3.95 -3.05
CA LEU A 82 18.70 -3.82 -3.66
C LEU A 82 17.74 -3.06 -2.73
N PHE A 83 17.74 -3.36 -1.43
CA PHE A 83 16.94 -2.64 -0.45
C PHE A 83 17.27 -1.13 -0.44
N VAL A 84 18.56 -0.78 -0.37
CA VAL A 84 18.99 0.63 -0.39
C VAL A 84 18.63 1.30 -1.72
N ALA A 85 18.88 0.63 -2.85
CA ALA A 85 18.58 1.17 -4.17
C ALA A 85 17.08 1.43 -4.35
N VAL A 86 16.22 0.50 -3.94
CA VAL A 86 14.77 0.61 -4.06
C VAL A 86 14.22 1.68 -3.13
N THR A 87 14.69 1.75 -1.89
CA THR A 87 14.21 2.76 -0.93
C THR A 87 14.62 4.19 -1.32
N LEU A 88 15.81 4.37 -1.90
CA LEU A 88 16.28 5.68 -2.35
C LEU A 88 15.74 6.10 -3.73
N LEU A 89 15.75 5.19 -4.71
CA LEU A 89 15.43 5.51 -6.10
C LEU A 89 13.94 5.31 -6.42
N LEU A 90 13.26 4.39 -5.75
CA LEU A 90 11.86 4.02 -6.00
C LEU A 90 11.02 4.08 -4.71
N PRO A 91 10.85 5.25 -4.07
CA PRO A 91 10.13 5.38 -2.80
C PRO A 91 8.63 5.01 -2.87
N LYS A 92 8.04 5.01 -4.07
CA LYS A 92 6.67 4.52 -4.31
C LYS A 92 6.59 3.08 -4.82
N GLY A 93 7.73 2.40 -4.98
CA GLY A 93 7.85 1.08 -5.60
C GLY A 93 7.45 1.06 -7.08
N ILE A 94 7.49 -0.14 -7.67
CA ILE A 94 7.18 -0.36 -9.08
C ILE A 94 5.72 0.00 -9.39
N VAL A 95 4.77 -0.40 -8.54
CA VAL A 95 3.35 -0.13 -8.77
C VAL A 95 3.03 1.36 -8.70
N GLY A 96 3.67 2.11 -7.79
CA GLY A 96 3.47 3.56 -7.69
C GLY A 96 4.04 4.33 -8.88
N MET A 97 5.11 3.83 -9.53
CA MET A 97 5.61 4.40 -10.78
C MET A 97 4.61 4.15 -11.93
N TRP A 98 4.07 2.94 -12.00
CA TRP A 98 3.10 2.54 -13.02
C TRP A 98 1.79 3.33 -12.93
N ASP A 99 1.25 3.51 -11.73
CA ASP A 99 0.05 4.34 -11.52
C ASP A 99 0.29 5.83 -11.81
N GLY A 100 1.49 6.34 -11.51
CA GLY A 100 1.88 7.70 -11.90
C GLY A 100 1.92 7.90 -13.42
N TRP A 101 2.48 6.93 -14.15
CA TRP A 101 2.47 6.92 -15.61
C TRP A 101 1.07 6.80 -16.20
N ARG A 102 0.23 5.91 -15.64
CA ARG A 102 -1.16 5.74 -16.07
C ARG A 102 -2.00 6.98 -15.81
N GLY A 103 -1.86 7.61 -14.64
CA GLY A 103 -2.54 8.86 -14.31
C GLY A 103 -2.19 9.98 -15.29
N ARG A 104 -0.91 10.08 -15.66
CA ARG A 104 -0.43 11.05 -16.65
C ARG A 104 -0.93 10.74 -18.06
N ALA A 105 -0.93 9.47 -18.47
CA ALA A 105 -1.47 9.04 -19.77
C ALA A 105 -2.99 9.23 -19.87
N LYS A 106 -3.74 9.01 -18.78
CA LYS A 106 -5.19 9.26 -18.72
C LYS A 106 -5.50 10.75 -18.75
N ALA A 107 -4.69 11.57 -18.06
CA ALA A 107 -4.81 13.04 -18.10
C ALA A 107 -4.52 13.59 -19.50
N LEU A 108 -3.50 13.06 -20.20
CA LEU A 108 -3.19 13.45 -21.58
C LEU A 108 -4.27 13.01 -22.58
N ARG A 109 -4.85 11.81 -22.41
CA ARG A 109 -6.00 11.36 -23.21
C ARG A 109 -7.27 12.17 -22.92
N ALA A 110 -7.53 12.51 -21.67
CA ALA A 110 -8.67 13.36 -21.30
C ALA A 110 -8.50 14.77 -21.87
N ALA A 111 -7.29 15.31 -21.84
CA ALA A 111 -6.96 16.60 -22.45
C ALA A 111 -7.07 16.57 -23.98
N SER A 112 -6.65 15.48 -24.65
CA SER A 112 -6.80 15.34 -26.10
C SER A 112 -8.25 15.17 -26.53
N LEU A 113 -9.05 14.40 -25.77
CA LEU A 113 -10.48 14.25 -26.01
C LEU A 113 -11.26 15.56 -25.74
N ALA A 114 -10.86 16.33 -24.73
CA ALA A 114 -11.44 17.66 -24.47
C ALA A 114 -11.09 18.67 -25.57
N ALA A 115 -9.87 18.59 -26.14
CA ALA A 115 -9.44 19.41 -27.26
C ALA A 115 -10.14 19.00 -28.58
N GLU A 116 -10.32 17.69 -28.85
CA GLU A 116 -11.08 17.18 -30.00
C GLU A 116 -12.59 17.46 -29.88
N ALA A 117 -13.14 17.50 -28.67
CA ALA A 117 -14.55 17.82 -28.44
C ALA A 117 -14.89 19.30 -28.69
N GLY A 118 -13.90 20.15 -28.97
CA GLY A 118 -14.12 21.58 -29.23
C GLY A 118 -14.83 22.32 -28.08
N ALA A 119 -14.77 21.76 -26.87
CA ALA A 119 -15.35 22.38 -25.70
C ALA A 119 -14.45 23.55 -25.27
N ASP A 120 -14.97 24.76 -25.42
CA ASP A 120 -14.42 25.97 -24.80
C ASP A 120 -14.10 25.64 -23.33
N PRO A 121 -12.96 26.09 -22.77
CA PRO A 121 -12.56 25.71 -21.42
C PRO A 121 -13.44 26.45 -20.41
N GLU A 122 -14.69 26.04 -20.29
CA GLU A 122 -15.52 26.35 -19.14
C GLU A 122 -14.92 25.58 -17.98
N MET A 123 -14.01 26.27 -17.28
CA MET A 123 -13.40 25.80 -16.05
C MET A 123 -14.51 25.22 -15.17
N PRO A 124 -14.41 23.94 -14.73
CA PRO A 124 -15.36 23.40 -13.77
C PRO A 124 -15.32 24.31 -12.56
N GLN A 125 -16.35 25.14 -12.42
CA GLN A 125 -16.52 26.03 -11.28
C GLN A 125 -16.32 25.18 -10.04
N PRO A 126 -15.32 25.47 -9.18
CA PRO A 126 -15.16 24.72 -7.96
C PRO A 126 -16.47 24.90 -7.21
N LYS A 127 -17.23 23.81 -7.09
CA LYS A 127 -18.48 23.78 -6.34
C LYS A 127 -18.06 23.98 -4.88
N ILE A 128 -17.96 25.24 -4.45
CA ILE A 128 -17.70 25.61 -3.07
C ILE A 128 -18.95 25.17 -2.32
N VAL A 129 -18.94 23.92 -1.86
CA VAL A 129 -19.89 23.43 -0.88
C VAL A 129 -19.54 24.20 0.38
N ARG A 130 -20.16 25.38 0.54
CA ARG A 130 -20.17 26.08 1.83
C ARG A 130 -20.86 25.12 2.79
N SER A 131 -20.05 24.38 3.54
CA SER A 131 -20.51 23.72 4.76
C SER A 131 -21.12 24.83 5.61
N ALA A 132 -22.45 24.83 5.72
CA ALA A 132 -23.16 25.73 6.59
C ALA A 132 -22.56 25.53 7.98
N ALA A 133 -21.83 26.56 8.45
CA ALA A 133 -21.29 26.56 9.78
C ALA A 133 -22.45 26.29 10.74
N GLN A 134 -22.38 25.15 11.41
CA GLN A 134 -23.28 24.75 12.46
C GLN A 134 -23.14 25.81 13.56
N THR A 135 -24.13 26.70 13.69
CA THR A 135 -24.13 27.79 14.67
C THR A 135 -23.92 27.20 16.07
N PRO A 136 -22.82 27.53 16.78
CA PRO A 136 -22.64 27.10 18.15
C PRO A 136 -23.66 27.86 19.02
N GLY A 137 -24.74 27.20 19.43
CA GLY A 137 -25.74 27.81 20.31
C GLY A 137 -27.10 27.12 20.41
N ALA A 138 -27.42 26.14 19.57
CA ALA A 138 -28.75 25.53 19.54
C ALA A 138 -29.00 24.39 20.56
N TRP A 139 -28.29 24.35 21.70
CA TRP A 139 -28.37 23.24 22.68
C TRP A 139 -29.06 23.60 24.00
N SER A 140 -29.71 24.74 24.12
CA SER A 140 -30.40 25.12 25.36
C SER A 140 -31.77 25.73 25.06
N THR A 141 -32.80 24.87 24.95
CA THR A 141 -34.16 25.03 25.52
C THR A 141 -35.08 23.91 24.99
N THR A 142 -34.97 22.68 25.49
CA THR A 142 -36.10 21.74 25.43
C THR A 142 -36.25 21.11 26.80
N GLY A 143 -37.15 21.72 27.58
CA GLY A 143 -37.92 21.18 28.70
C GLY A 143 -37.29 20.11 29.60
N SER A 144 -36.74 20.52 30.74
CA SER A 144 -36.85 19.75 31.97
C SER A 144 -38.20 20.06 32.62
N GLU A 145 -39.25 19.33 32.25
CA GLU A 145 -40.53 19.37 32.94
C GLU A 145 -40.62 18.13 33.84
N PRO A 146 -40.65 18.26 35.18
CA PRO A 146 -40.75 17.12 36.07
C PRO A 146 -42.18 16.54 36.01
N GLN A 147 -42.27 15.28 35.61
CA GLN A 147 -43.49 14.48 35.61
C GLN A 147 -43.99 14.29 37.07
N PRO A 148 -45.22 14.71 37.42
CA PRO A 148 -45.79 14.39 38.73
C PRO A 148 -46.11 12.88 38.78
N ALA A 149 -45.69 12.25 39.88
CA ALA A 149 -45.99 10.87 40.21
C ALA A 149 -47.44 10.75 40.66
N GLU A 150 -48.25 10.04 39.87
CA GLU A 150 -49.48 9.36 40.30
C GLU A 150 -49.40 7.89 39.87
#